data_AF-A0A0S6WVY9-F1
#
_entry.id   AF-A0A0S6WVY9-F1
#
_cell.length_a   1.000
_cell.length_b   1.000
_cell.length_c   1.000
_cell.angle_alpha   90.00
_cell.angle_beta   90.00
_cell.angle_gamma   90.00
#
_symmetry.space_group_name_H-M   'P 1'
#
loop_
_entity.id
_entity.type
_entity.pdbx_description
1 polymer ?
#
loop_
_entity_poly.entity_id
_entity_poly.type
_entity_poly.pdbx_seq_one_letter_code
_entity_poly.pdbx_strand_id
1 'polypeptide(L)'
;MGILYHLNAGEYPEQYDYPKDNPAFQQRGVVHTWADGKGGKKIEDLGPFGQERQRHLDDEFLKESKRFISDAARAGTPFFVWHNTTRMHYRTNLPPEYDGVTGYGLYADGMEQLDDQVGQLLDLLEELGVADNTMVMFSTDNGPACNSWPDGGNTPFHGEKGVGGWEGGFRVPMMVSWPGHIPAGT
;
A
#
# COMPACT_ATOMS: atom_id res chain seq x y z
N MET A 1 5.91 -0.41 9.85
CA MET A 1 6.86 0.31 8.98
C MET A 1 6.07 1.07 7.92
N GLY A 2 6.55 2.23 7.47
CA GLY A 2 5.86 3.02 6.45
C GLY A 2 6.63 4.27 6.05
N ILE A 3 5.98 5.09 5.23
CA ILE A 3 6.49 6.39 4.77
C ILE A 3 5.70 7.53 5.42
N LEU A 4 6.32 8.71 5.53
CA LEU A 4 5.68 9.89 6.12
C LEU A 4 5.11 10.86 5.08
N TYR A 5 5.58 10.78 3.83
CA TYR A 5 5.26 11.72 2.78
C TYR A 5 4.31 11.10 1.74
N HIS A 6 3.72 11.97 0.93
CA HIS A 6 3.00 11.56 -0.28
C HIS A 6 3.93 10.73 -1.19
N LEU A 7 3.39 9.69 -1.85
CA LEU A 7 4.20 8.62 -2.44
C LEU A 7 5.26 9.10 -3.46
N ASN A 8 4.87 9.92 -4.44
CA ASN A 8 5.82 10.50 -5.39
C ASN A 8 6.86 11.46 -4.76
N ALA A 9 6.60 11.98 -3.55
CA ALA A 9 7.53 12.88 -2.88
C ALA A 9 8.83 12.16 -2.51
N GLY A 10 8.79 10.85 -2.27
CA GLY A 10 9.96 10.06 -1.95
C GLY A 10 11.00 9.95 -3.07
N GLU A 11 10.63 10.32 -4.31
CA GLU A 11 11.53 10.43 -5.46
C GLU A 11 12.00 11.87 -5.70
N TYR A 12 11.44 12.87 -5.01
CA TYR A 12 11.82 14.27 -5.23
C TYR A 12 13.32 14.51 -5.08
N PRO A 13 14.05 13.92 -4.10
CA PRO A 13 15.50 14.09 -3.99
C PRO A 13 16.31 13.65 -5.23
N GLU A 14 15.73 12.84 -6.11
CA GLU A 14 16.36 12.34 -7.34
C GLU A 14 16.12 13.27 -8.54
N GLN A 15 15.19 14.22 -8.42
CA GLN A 15 14.85 15.16 -9.50
C GLN A 15 15.96 16.19 -9.72
N TYR A 16 16.12 16.62 -10.98
CA TYR A 16 17.21 17.51 -11.38
C TYR A 16 17.12 18.90 -10.73
N ASP A 17 15.92 19.35 -10.40
CA ASP A 17 15.59 20.64 -9.82
C ASP A 17 15.43 20.60 -8.29
N TYR A 18 15.61 19.43 -7.67
CA TYR A 18 15.52 19.31 -6.22
C TYR A 18 16.68 20.03 -5.52
N PRO A 19 16.43 20.87 -4.50
CA PRO A 19 17.49 21.52 -3.73
C PRO A 19 18.35 20.51 -2.95
N LYS A 20 19.56 20.22 -3.44
CA LYS A 20 20.47 19.23 -2.82
C LYS A 20 21.21 19.74 -1.58
N ASP A 21 21.49 21.04 -1.53
CA ASP A 21 22.34 21.66 -0.50
C ASP A 21 21.54 22.45 0.54
N ASN A 22 20.23 22.21 0.66
CA ASN A 22 19.37 22.92 1.60
C ASN A 22 18.74 21.96 2.63
N PRO A 23 19.21 21.97 3.90
CA PRO A 23 18.69 21.11 4.96
C PRO A 23 17.18 21.22 5.20
N ALA A 24 16.55 22.36 4.85
CA ALA A 24 15.11 22.55 4.99
C ALA A 24 14.30 21.62 4.07
N PHE A 25 14.91 21.09 3.01
CA PHE A 25 14.31 20.14 2.07
C PHE A 25 14.77 18.70 2.34
N GLN A 26 15.37 18.39 3.49
CA GLN A 26 15.65 16.99 3.83
C GLN A 26 14.35 16.24 4.11
N GLN A 27 14.13 15.16 3.37
CA GLN A 27 13.02 14.25 3.62
C GLN A 27 13.46 13.11 4.54
N ARG A 28 12.56 12.67 5.41
CA ARG A 28 12.66 11.35 6.05
C ARG A 28 12.20 10.29 5.06
N GLY A 29 12.97 9.23 4.91
CA GLY A 29 12.61 8.13 4.04
C GLY A 29 11.63 7.16 4.71
N VAL A 30 11.95 5.88 4.65
CA VAL A 30 11.14 4.83 5.27
C VAL A 30 11.48 4.74 6.75
N VAL A 31 10.45 4.64 7.60
CA VAL A 31 10.63 4.51 9.04
C VAL A 31 9.92 3.28 9.58
N HIS A 32 10.52 2.65 10.59
CA HIS A 32 9.86 1.65 11.41
C HIS A 32 9.62 2.21 12.80
N THR A 33 8.35 2.35 13.15
CA THR A 33 7.93 2.95 14.42
C THR A 33 7.09 1.97 15.22
N TRP A 34 7.28 1.96 16.53
CA TRP A 34 6.43 1.21 17.46
C TRP A 34 6.37 1.89 18.82
N ALA A 35 5.23 1.75 19.48
CA ALA A 35 5.06 2.16 20.87
C ALA A 35 5.68 1.11 21.80
N ASP A 36 6.23 1.53 22.94
CA ASP A 36 6.78 0.63 23.96
C ASP A 36 5.72 0.15 24.99
N GLY A 37 4.46 0.56 24.81
CA GLY A 37 3.35 0.26 25.73
C GLY A 37 3.38 1.06 27.04
N LYS A 38 4.36 1.95 27.24
CA LYS A 38 4.58 2.76 28.45
C LYS A 38 4.51 4.27 28.18
N GLY A 39 3.96 4.65 27.02
CA GLY A 39 3.90 6.05 26.56
C GLY A 39 5.16 6.52 25.83
N GLY A 40 6.15 5.66 25.64
CA GLY A 40 7.31 5.90 24.79
C GLY A 40 7.11 5.39 23.36
N LYS A 41 8.05 5.77 22.50
CA LYS A 41 8.09 5.36 21.10
C LYS A 41 9.53 5.06 20.70
N LYS A 42 9.70 4.06 19.86
CA LYS A 42 10.94 3.83 19.12
C LYS A 42 10.68 4.16 17.65
N ILE A 43 11.64 4.86 17.05
CA ILE A 43 11.64 5.25 15.64
C ILE A 43 12.99 4.79 15.09
N GLU A 44 12.95 3.89 14.12
CA GLU A 44 14.10 3.51 13.33
C GLU A 44 13.98 4.15 11.96
N ASP A 45 15.00 4.90 11.56
CA ASP A 45 15.14 5.41 10.20
C ASP A 45 15.77 4.30 9.36
N LEU A 46 15.03 3.82 8.36
CA LEU A 46 15.46 2.75 7.47
C LEU A 46 16.08 3.28 6.18
N GLY A 47 16.38 4.58 6.11
CA GLY A 47 16.99 5.23 4.96
C GLY A 47 15.99 5.68 3.90
N PRO A 48 16.48 6.11 2.73
CA PRO A 48 15.67 6.79 1.70
C PRO A 48 14.58 5.89 1.08
N PHE A 49 13.59 6.53 0.45
CA PHE A 49 12.53 5.88 -0.34
C PHE A 49 12.97 5.61 -1.78
N GLY A 50 13.20 6.65 -2.60
CA GLY A 50 13.76 6.56 -3.97
C GLY A 50 13.06 5.65 -4.99
N GLN A 51 13.38 5.80 -6.28
CA GLN A 51 12.80 4.96 -7.35
C GLN A 51 13.13 3.48 -7.13
N GLU A 52 14.39 3.16 -6.83
CA GLU A 52 14.84 1.77 -6.75
C GLU A 52 14.23 1.01 -5.56
N ARG A 53 14.13 1.63 -4.38
CA ARG A 53 13.48 0.95 -3.26
C ARG A 53 11.95 0.94 -3.39
N GLN A 54 11.33 1.91 -4.07
CA GLN A 54 9.90 1.83 -4.38
C GLN A 54 9.53 0.54 -5.15
N ARG A 55 10.45 -0.02 -5.97
CA ARG A 55 10.23 -1.31 -6.66
C ARG A 55 9.86 -2.45 -5.71
N HIS A 56 10.42 -2.45 -4.52
CA HIS A 56 10.32 -3.55 -3.55
C HIS A 56 9.64 -3.14 -2.24
N LEU A 57 9.20 -1.88 -2.11
CA LEU A 57 8.72 -1.36 -0.84
C LEU A 57 7.44 -2.05 -0.36
N ASP A 58 6.56 -2.42 -1.30
CA ASP A 58 5.34 -3.14 -0.95
C ASP A 58 5.65 -4.54 -0.40
N ASP A 59 6.74 -5.18 -0.84
CA ASP A 59 7.21 -6.44 -0.26
C ASP A 59 7.75 -6.23 1.16
N GLU A 60 8.42 -5.10 1.42
CA GLU A 60 8.83 -4.73 2.78
C GLU A 60 7.58 -4.56 3.68
N PHE A 61 6.54 -3.86 3.20
CA PHE A 61 5.28 -3.68 3.93
C PHE A 61 4.58 -5.01 4.18
N LEU A 62 4.48 -5.86 3.15
CA LEU A 62 3.87 -7.17 3.24
C LEU A 62 4.58 -8.03 4.27
N LYS A 63 5.93 -8.06 4.25
CA LYS A 63 6.74 -8.79 5.22
C LYS A 63 6.41 -8.37 6.66
N GLU A 64 6.33 -7.07 6.94
CA GLU A 64 6.02 -6.59 8.29
C GLU A 64 4.57 -6.88 8.71
N SER A 65 3.61 -6.78 7.79
CA SER A 65 2.23 -7.18 8.05
C SER A 65 2.13 -8.67 8.35
N LYS A 66 2.74 -9.54 7.54
CA LYS A 66 2.75 -11.00 7.75
C LYS A 66 3.42 -11.36 9.08
N ARG A 67 4.53 -10.71 9.42
CA ARG A 67 5.19 -10.87 10.73
C ARG A 67 4.26 -10.53 11.88
N PHE A 68 3.64 -9.34 11.85
CA PHE A 68 2.77 -8.87 12.93
C PHE A 68 1.54 -9.78 13.14
N ILE A 69 0.89 -10.19 12.04
CA ILE A 69 -0.24 -11.14 12.08
C ILE A 69 0.21 -12.46 12.71
N SER A 70 1.32 -13.02 12.22
CA SER A 70 1.86 -14.30 12.72
C SER A 70 2.22 -14.24 14.20
N ASP A 71 2.88 -13.17 14.64
CA ASP A 71 3.27 -12.99 16.04
C ASP A 71 2.04 -12.88 16.95
N ALA A 72 1.03 -12.10 16.55
CA ALA A 72 -0.21 -11.94 17.30
C ALA A 72 -1.04 -13.22 17.37
N ALA A 73 -1.18 -13.94 16.25
CA ALA A 73 -1.88 -15.22 16.18
C ALA A 73 -1.23 -16.28 17.09
N ARG A 74 0.11 -16.40 17.04
CA ARG A 74 0.86 -17.31 17.92
C ARG A 74 0.72 -16.95 19.40
N ALA A 75 0.61 -15.66 19.71
CA ALA A 75 0.39 -15.18 21.07
C ALA A 75 -1.08 -15.25 21.51
N GLY A 76 -2.00 -15.70 20.65
CA GLY A 76 -3.44 -15.72 20.94
C GLY A 76 -4.03 -14.33 21.22
N THR A 77 -3.44 -13.28 20.65
CA THR A 77 -3.83 -11.88 20.90
C THR A 77 -4.56 -11.32 19.67
N PRO A 78 -5.71 -10.63 19.84
CA PRO A 78 -6.36 -9.95 18.74
C PRO A 78 -5.41 -8.92 18.09
N PHE A 79 -5.47 -8.82 16.76
CA PHE A 79 -4.66 -7.87 16.01
C PHE A 79 -5.54 -6.91 15.19
N PHE A 80 -4.97 -5.74 14.92
CA PHE A 80 -5.46 -4.80 13.92
C PHE A 80 -4.30 -4.47 12.99
N VAL A 81 -4.47 -4.75 11.70
CA VAL A 81 -3.48 -4.42 10.67
C VAL A 81 -4.11 -3.47 9.69
N TRP A 82 -3.48 -2.31 9.55
CA TRP A 82 -3.75 -1.37 8.48
C TRP A 82 -2.62 -1.47 7.46
N HIS A 83 -2.80 -2.33 6.46
CA HIS A 83 -1.83 -2.57 5.41
C HIS A 83 -2.10 -1.61 4.24
N ASN A 84 -1.16 -0.69 3.99
CA ASN A 84 -1.24 0.28 2.91
C ASN A 84 -0.09 0.05 1.95
N THR A 85 -0.42 -0.37 0.73
CA THR A 85 0.53 -0.50 -0.38
C THR A 85 0.85 0.85 -1.00
N THR A 86 1.95 0.93 -1.73
CA THR A 86 2.26 2.05 -2.62
C THR A 86 1.53 1.92 -3.95
N ARG A 87 1.26 0.70 -4.42
CA ARG A 87 0.37 0.45 -5.56
C ARG A 87 -1.06 0.93 -5.26
N MET A 88 -1.76 1.64 -6.15
CA MET A 88 -1.39 2.13 -7.50
C MET A 88 -1.30 3.66 -7.55
N HIS A 89 -0.41 4.25 -6.76
CA HIS A 89 -0.14 5.67 -6.79
C HIS A 89 0.98 6.02 -7.80
N TYR A 90 0.77 7.05 -8.61
CA TYR A 90 1.79 7.54 -9.56
C TYR A 90 2.92 8.32 -8.85
N ARG A 91 4.20 8.13 -9.17
CA ARG A 91 4.77 7.29 -10.22
C ARG A 91 5.00 5.87 -9.73
N THR A 92 4.76 4.88 -10.58
CA THR A 92 4.96 3.46 -10.29
C THR A 92 6.30 2.98 -10.84
N ASN A 93 7.17 2.48 -9.96
CA ASN A 93 8.32 1.67 -10.33
C ASN A 93 8.04 0.21 -9.96
N LEU A 94 7.82 -0.65 -10.96
CA LEU A 94 7.61 -2.09 -10.74
C LEU A 94 8.95 -2.83 -10.55
N PRO A 95 8.96 -3.90 -9.76
CA PRO A 95 10.08 -4.82 -9.79
C PRO A 95 10.03 -5.63 -11.11
N PRO A 96 11.19 -6.10 -11.64
CA PRO A 96 11.28 -6.67 -12.99
C PRO A 96 10.33 -7.84 -13.27
N GLU A 97 9.98 -8.63 -12.25
CA GLU A 97 9.12 -9.80 -12.36
C GLU A 97 7.65 -9.47 -12.69
N TYR A 98 7.19 -8.24 -12.44
CA TYR A 98 5.84 -7.80 -12.81
C TYR A 98 5.83 -6.96 -14.10
N ASP A 99 6.98 -6.62 -14.67
CA ASP A 99 7.02 -5.81 -15.90
C ASP A 99 6.50 -6.59 -17.11
N GLY A 100 5.34 -6.17 -17.65
CA GLY A 100 4.71 -6.74 -18.84
C GLY A 100 3.94 -8.03 -18.61
N VAL A 101 3.69 -8.45 -17.37
CA VAL A 101 3.03 -9.74 -17.06
C VAL A 101 1.59 -9.84 -17.53
N THR A 102 0.87 -8.71 -17.57
CA THR A 102 -0.53 -8.68 -18.00
C THR A 102 -0.68 -8.42 -19.50
N GLY A 103 0.34 -7.84 -20.14
CA GLY A 103 0.26 -7.32 -21.51
C GLY A 103 -0.62 -6.07 -21.69
N TYR A 104 -1.18 -5.52 -20.61
CA TYR A 104 -2.04 -4.33 -20.63
C TYR A 104 -1.35 -3.05 -20.13
N GLY A 105 -0.06 -3.14 -19.79
CA GLY A 105 0.81 -2.02 -19.44
C GLY A 105 0.94 -1.78 -17.95
N LEU A 106 1.75 -0.76 -17.60
CA LEU A 106 2.25 -0.49 -16.25
C LEU A 106 1.18 -0.54 -15.15
N TYR A 107 0.01 0.08 -15.38
CA TYR A 107 -1.03 0.10 -14.36
C TYR A 107 -1.61 -1.29 -14.08
N ALA A 108 -1.87 -2.08 -15.13
CA ALA A 108 -2.41 -3.43 -14.98
C ALA A 108 -1.37 -4.37 -14.35
N ASP A 109 -0.11 -4.24 -14.74
CA ASP A 109 1.01 -4.99 -14.16
C ASP A 109 1.19 -4.69 -12.65
N GLY A 110 1.03 -3.43 -12.23
CA GLY A 110 1.05 -3.08 -10.80
C GLY A 110 -0.20 -3.54 -10.03
N MET A 111 -1.35 -3.61 -10.70
CA MET A 111 -2.56 -4.21 -10.10
C MET A 111 -2.39 -5.72 -9.88
N GLU A 112 -1.69 -6.43 -10.78
CA GLU A 112 -1.33 -7.84 -10.57
C GLU A 112 -0.47 -8.02 -9.31
N GLN A 113 0.56 -7.18 -9.13
CA GLN A 113 1.38 -7.19 -7.91
C GLN A 113 0.52 -6.96 -6.65
N LEU A 114 -0.41 -6.00 -6.69
CA LEU A 114 -1.31 -5.73 -5.58
C LEU A 114 -2.22 -6.94 -5.27
N ASP A 115 -2.78 -7.58 -6.29
CA ASP A 115 -3.65 -8.74 -6.15
C ASP A 115 -2.91 -9.93 -5.52
N ASP A 116 -1.70 -10.24 -6.02
CA ASP A 116 -0.83 -11.29 -5.46
C ASP A 116 -0.50 -11.03 -3.98
N GLN A 117 -0.24 -9.78 -3.60
CA GLN A 117 0.07 -9.43 -2.21
C GLN A 117 -1.17 -9.54 -1.30
N VAL A 118 -2.35 -9.19 -1.80
CA VAL A 118 -3.62 -9.42 -1.09
C VAL A 118 -3.84 -10.92 -0.91
N GLY A 119 -3.64 -11.73 -1.96
CA GLY A 119 -3.70 -13.20 -1.89
C GLY A 119 -2.78 -13.76 -0.81
N GLN A 120 -1.52 -13.31 -0.76
CA GLN A 120 -0.56 -13.74 0.26
C GLN A 120 -0.95 -13.41 1.72
N LEU A 121 -1.74 -12.35 1.94
CA LEU A 121 -2.28 -12.02 3.27
C LEU A 121 -3.47 -12.92 3.61
N LEU A 122 -4.34 -13.20 2.65
CA LEU A 122 -5.48 -14.10 2.83
C LEU A 122 -5.01 -15.53 3.10
N ASP A 123 -4.07 -16.04 2.30
CA ASP A 123 -3.46 -17.36 2.48
C ASP A 123 -2.83 -17.49 3.87
N LEU A 124 -2.14 -16.44 4.35
CA LEU A 124 -1.55 -16.47 5.69
C LEU A 124 -2.62 -16.64 6.79
N LEU A 125 -3.79 -16.02 6.66
CA LEU A 125 -4.87 -16.17 7.64
C LEU A 125 -5.42 -17.60 7.66
N GLU A 126 -5.49 -18.25 6.49
CA GLU A 126 -5.87 -19.66 6.37
C GLU A 126 -4.80 -20.60 6.96
N GLU A 127 -3.53 -20.38 6.61
CA GLU A 127 -2.38 -21.16 7.11
C GLU A 127 -2.27 -21.10 8.65
N LEU A 128 -2.55 -19.94 9.24
CA LEU A 128 -2.56 -19.74 10.68
C LEU A 128 -3.84 -20.26 11.36
N GLY A 129 -4.86 -20.64 10.59
CA GLY A 129 -6.14 -21.12 11.10
C GLY A 129 -6.95 -20.04 11.84
N VAL A 130 -6.83 -18.77 11.42
CA VAL A 130 -7.51 -17.62 12.05
C VAL A 130 -8.44 -16.86 11.10
N ALA A 131 -8.63 -17.36 9.87
CA ALA A 131 -9.45 -16.71 8.85
C ALA A 131 -10.92 -16.53 9.26
N ASP A 132 -11.52 -17.51 9.95
CA ASP A 132 -12.91 -17.43 10.44
C ASP A 132 -13.10 -16.42 11.58
N ASN A 133 -12.03 -16.07 12.28
CA ASN A 133 -12.00 -15.07 13.34
C ASN A 133 -11.32 -13.75 12.91
N THR A 134 -11.19 -13.52 11.61
CA THR A 134 -10.60 -12.29 11.06
C THR A 134 -11.53 -11.65 10.05
N MET A 135 -11.93 -10.40 10.30
CA MET A 135 -12.61 -9.57 9.31
C MET A 135 -11.56 -8.86 8.44
N VAL A 136 -11.68 -9.04 7.11
CA VAL A 136 -10.83 -8.37 6.12
C VAL A 136 -11.66 -7.34 5.36
N MET A 137 -11.12 -6.13 5.23
CA MET A 137 -11.70 -5.07 4.41
C MET A 137 -10.65 -4.57 3.42
N PHE A 138 -11.05 -4.45 2.16
CA PHE A 138 -10.25 -3.83 1.11
C PHE A 138 -10.97 -2.58 0.58
N SER A 139 -10.23 -1.49 0.40
CA SER A 139 -10.71 -0.23 -0.18
C SER A 139 -9.52 0.61 -0.68
N THR A 140 -9.80 1.71 -1.37
CA THR A 140 -8.79 2.72 -1.75
C THR A 140 -9.03 4.06 -1.04
N ASP A 141 -8.04 4.96 -1.09
CA ASP A 141 -8.07 6.28 -0.43
C ASP A 141 -8.88 7.33 -1.20
N ASN A 142 -8.90 7.22 -2.53
CA ASN A 142 -9.62 8.07 -3.48
C ASN A 142 -9.91 7.30 -4.78
N GLY A 143 -10.66 7.91 -5.70
CA GLY A 143 -10.75 7.46 -7.08
C GLY A 143 -9.43 7.59 -7.85
N PRO A 144 -9.35 7.10 -9.10
CA PRO A 144 -8.11 7.04 -9.86
C PRO A 144 -7.61 8.43 -10.30
N ALA A 145 -6.31 8.58 -10.51
CA ALA A 145 -5.71 9.70 -11.24
C ALA A 145 -5.66 9.38 -12.74
N CYS A 146 -6.80 9.52 -13.45
CA CYS A 146 -6.92 9.14 -14.86
C CYS A 146 -6.00 9.97 -15.78
N ASN A 147 -5.66 11.19 -15.38
CA ASN A 147 -4.73 12.07 -16.06
C ASN A 147 -3.26 11.58 -16.10
N SER A 148 -2.90 10.55 -15.33
CA SER A 148 -1.53 10.05 -15.20
C SER A 148 -1.18 8.91 -16.17
N TRP A 149 -1.87 8.76 -17.31
CA TRP A 149 -1.55 7.72 -18.30
C TRP A 149 -0.05 7.72 -18.67
N PRO A 150 0.61 6.54 -18.77
CA PRO A 150 0.08 5.17 -18.67
C PRO A 150 -0.08 4.62 -17.23
N ASP A 151 0.22 5.43 -16.22
CA ASP A 151 0.28 5.06 -14.80
C ASP A 151 -0.99 5.47 -14.02
N GLY A 152 -2.08 5.68 -14.75
CA GLY A 152 -3.36 6.11 -14.23
C GLY A 152 -4.43 5.05 -14.40
N GLY A 153 -5.22 4.82 -13.36
CA GLY A 153 -6.42 3.99 -13.43
C GLY A 153 -7.56 4.68 -14.18
N ASN A 154 -8.66 3.97 -14.38
CA ASN A 154 -9.88 4.53 -14.97
C ASN A 154 -11.09 4.22 -14.09
N THR A 155 -12.14 5.03 -14.23
CA THR A 155 -13.40 4.86 -13.51
C THR A 155 -14.58 5.09 -14.45
N PRO A 156 -15.70 4.33 -14.32
CA PRO A 156 -16.91 4.59 -15.10
C PRO A 156 -17.69 5.82 -14.61
N PHE A 157 -17.30 6.39 -13.46
CA PHE A 157 -17.97 7.53 -12.86
C PHE A 157 -17.36 8.85 -13.35
N HIS A 158 -18.16 9.92 -13.32
CA HIS A 158 -17.69 11.24 -13.73
C HIS A 158 -16.64 11.79 -12.75
N GLY A 159 -15.54 12.36 -13.29
CA GLY A 159 -14.45 12.93 -12.51
C GLY A 159 -13.33 11.94 -12.17
N GLU A 160 -12.33 12.43 -11.43
CA GLU A 160 -11.13 11.68 -11.04
C GLU A 160 -10.55 12.27 -9.74
N LYS A 161 -9.44 11.70 -9.24
CA LYS A 161 -8.69 12.21 -8.10
C LYS A 161 -8.44 13.72 -8.23
N GLY A 162 -8.85 14.47 -7.20
CA GLY A 162 -8.58 15.91 -7.11
C GLY A 162 -9.50 16.80 -7.96
N VAL A 163 -10.47 16.24 -8.70
CA VAL A 163 -11.38 17.02 -9.55
C VAL A 163 -12.79 17.11 -8.93
N GLY A 164 -13.12 18.30 -8.42
CA GLY A 164 -14.47 18.87 -8.44
C GLY A 164 -15.57 18.27 -7.57
N GLY A 165 -15.29 17.29 -6.70
CA GLY A 165 -16.33 16.73 -5.82
C GLY A 165 -17.19 15.63 -6.48
N TRP A 166 -16.75 15.07 -7.60
CA TRP A 166 -17.55 14.12 -8.37
C TRP A 166 -17.33 12.66 -7.94
N GLU A 167 -18.29 11.79 -8.26
CA GLU A 167 -18.27 10.36 -7.89
C GLU A 167 -16.96 9.66 -8.28
N GLY A 168 -16.39 9.97 -9.44
CA GLY A 168 -15.13 9.37 -9.90
C GLY A 168 -13.90 9.71 -9.05
N GLY A 169 -13.99 10.73 -8.17
CA GLY A 169 -12.94 11.07 -7.22
C GLY A 169 -13.11 10.45 -5.82
N PHE A 170 -14.32 10.05 -5.42
CA PHE A 170 -14.65 9.63 -4.05
C PHE A 170 -15.29 8.25 -3.93
N ARG A 171 -15.93 7.76 -4.99
CA ARG A 171 -16.52 6.42 -5.02
C ARG A 171 -15.40 5.42 -5.27
N VAL A 172 -15.14 4.60 -4.26
CA VAL A 172 -14.03 3.62 -4.23
C VAL A 172 -14.59 2.20 -4.18
N PRO A 173 -13.84 1.19 -4.67
CA PRO A 173 -14.19 -0.20 -4.41
C PRO A 173 -14.15 -0.46 -2.90
N MET A 174 -15.10 -1.26 -2.40
CA MET A 174 -15.10 -1.73 -1.02
C MET A 174 -15.52 -3.18 -1.01
N MET A 175 -14.67 -4.03 -0.44
CA MET A 175 -14.95 -5.44 -0.23
C MET A 175 -14.76 -5.75 1.25
N VAL A 176 -15.66 -6.54 1.82
CA VAL A 176 -15.56 -7.01 3.21
C VAL A 176 -15.79 -8.51 3.21
N SER A 177 -14.88 -9.24 3.84
CA SER A 177 -14.97 -10.69 4.03
C SER A 177 -14.82 -11.03 5.50
N TRP A 178 -15.69 -11.90 6.00
CA TRP A 178 -15.56 -12.52 7.31
C TRP A 178 -16.24 -13.89 7.28
N PRO A 179 -15.50 -14.97 6.99
CA PRO A 179 -16.05 -16.32 6.87
C PRO A 179 -16.86 -16.72 8.11
N GLY A 180 -18.05 -17.28 7.90
CA GLY A 180 -18.97 -17.67 8.98
C GLY A 180 -19.81 -16.51 9.56
N HIS A 181 -19.49 -15.25 9.24
CA HIS A 181 -20.18 -14.07 9.74
C HIS A 181 -20.86 -13.25 8.63
N ILE A 182 -20.20 -13.10 7.47
CA ILE A 182 -20.73 -12.43 6.28
C ILE A 182 -20.97 -13.49 5.20
N PRO A 183 -22.19 -13.61 4.64
CA PRO A 183 -22.46 -14.54 3.56
C PRO A 183 -21.62 -14.23 2.31
N ALA A 184 -21.10 -15.25 1.64
CA ALA A 184 -20.31 -15.04 0.43
C ALA A 184 -21.16 -14.49 -0.74
N GLY A 185 -20.59 -13.57 -1.53
CA GLY A 185 -21.20 -13.04 -2.75
C GLY A 185 -22.35 -12.04 -2.53
N THR A 186 -22.38 -11.37 -1.38
CA THR A 186 -23.38 -10.34 -1.04
C THR A 186 -22.84 -8.93 -1.19
#